data_AF-A0A7J6NWI6-F1
#
_entry.id   AF-A0A7J6NWI6-F1
#
_cell.length_a   1.000
_cell.length_b   1.000
_cell.length_c   1.000
_cell.angle_alpha   90.00
_cell.angle_beta   90.00
_cell.angle_gamma   90.00
#
_symmetry.space_group_name_H-M   'P 1'
#
loop_
_entity.id
_entity.type
_entity.pdbx_description
1 polymer ?
#
loop_
_entity_poly.entity_id
_entity_poly.type
_entity_poly.pdbx_seq_one_letter_code
_entity_poly.pdbx_strand_id
1 'polypeptide(L)'
;MSDIITLPIPTIAVMYGHATAAGLLLAMCCDYRIVHKDNKSLYFVPAVSLGLHYTPGMIELIKSKVACNTARDMLCYSTRYNAQQALQAGILDYLISNTEAHHQPLVAAINLITENIIVRPFNKESLGKVKRGMYDTVIKNLIHHDDDDAMGINRLLSSPRSSL
;
A
#
# COMPACT_ATOMS: atom_id res chain seq x y z
N MET A 1 -6.35 4.48 -8.60
CA MET A 1 -5.01 4.28 -7.99
C MET A 1 -3.97 5.25 -8.57
N SER A 2 -3.87 5.38 -9.89
CA SER A 2 -3.00 6.34 -10.59
C SER A 2 -3.16 7.80 -10.13
N ASP A 3 -4.39 8.24 -9.85
CA ASP A 3 -4.62 9.62 -9.41
C ASP A 3 -4.06 9.87 -8.00
N ILE A 4 -4.23 8.92 -7.09
CA ILE A 4 -3.81 9.05 -5.69
C ILE A 4 -2.28 9.14 -5.59
N ILE A 5 -1.56 8.27 -6.31
CA ILE A 5 -0.10 8.23 -6.26
C ILE A 5 0.56 9.47 -6.88
N THR A 6 -0.19 10.27 -7.66
CA THR A 6 0.29 11.48 -8.32
C THR A 6 -0.25 12.78 -7.72
N LEU A 7 -1.01 12.71 -6.61
CA LEU A 7 -1.56 13.90 -5.96
C LEU A 7 -0.46 14.93 -5.65
N PRO A 8 -0.65 16.22 -5.98
CA PRO A 8 0.35 17.29 -5.81
C PRO A 8 0.46 17.77 -4.35
N ILE A 9 0.18 16.88 -3.41
CA ILE A 9 0.25 17.06 -1.96
C ILE A 9 0.79 15.78 -1.32
N PRO A 10 1.41 15.85 -0.13
CA PRO A 10 1.74 14.67 0.66
C PRO A 10 0.48 13.88 1.02
N THR A 11 0.51 12.55 0.86
CA THR A 11 -0.63 11.67 1.11
C THR A 11 -0.28 10.57 2.09
N ILE A 12 -1.19 10.27 3.02
CA ILE A 12 -0.95 9.29 4.09
C ILE A 12 -2.13 8.35 4.22
N ALA A 13 -1.84 7.06 4.22
CA ALA A 13 -2.77 6.01 4.57
C ALA A 13 -2.66 5.74 6.08
N VAL A 14 -3.71 6.06 6.84
CA VAL A 14 -3.83 5.71 8.26
C VAL A 14 -4.71 4.47 8.38
N MET A 15 -4.15 3.39 8.90
CA MET A 15 -4.82 2.09 8.98
C MET A 15 -5.02 1.66 10.43
N TYR A 16 -6.28 1.38 10.78
CA TYR A 16 -6.68 0.87 12.08
C TYR A 16 -6.85 -0.65 12.00
N GLY A 17 -5.70 -1.32 11.95
CA GLY A 17 -5.62 -2.77 11.91
C GLY A 17 -5.15 -3.32 10.56
N HIS A 18 -5.74 -4.43 10.14
CA HIS A 18 -5.34 -5.16 8.93
C HIS A 18 -5.51 -4.33 7.66
N ALA A 19 -4.56 -4.46 6.74
CA ALA A 19 -4.76 -4.02 5.36
C ALA A 19 -4.32 -5.14 4.42
N THR A 20 -5.27 -5.67 3.66
CA THR A 20 -5.03 -6.82 2.80
C THR A 20 -5.59 -6.59 1.41
N ALA A 21 -5.10 -7.35 0.44
CA ALA A 21 -5.57 -7.30 -0.95
C ALA A 21 -5.58 -5.86 -1.51
N ALA A 22 -6.70 -5.45 -2.11
CA ALA A 22 -6.87 -4.10 -2.66
C ALA A 22 -6.69 -2.99 -1.61
N GLY A 23 -7.00 -3.25 -0.34
CA GLY A 23 -6.81 -2.27 0.74
C GLY A 23 -5.34 -1.92 0.95
N LEU A 24 -4.44 -2.91 0.89
CA LEU A 24 -3.00 -2.65 1.00
C LEU A 24 -2.45 -1.97 -0.25
N LEU A 25 -2.90 -2.37 -1.45
CA LEU A 25 -2.52 -1.70 -2.71
C LEU A 25 -2.94 -0.23 -2.72
N LEU A 26 -4.15 0.07 -2.23
CA LEU A 26 -4.62 1.44 -2.08
C LEU A 26 -3.75 2.22 -1.09
N ALA A 27 -3.41 1.64 0.06
CA ALA A 27 -2.52 2.27 1.04
C ALA A 27 -1.12 2.53 0.46
N MET A 28 -0.62 1.63 -0.40
CA MET A 28 0.64 1.81 -1.14
C MET A 28 0.60 2.94 -2.16
N CYS A 29 -0.58 3.40 -2.61
CA CYS A 29 -0.67 4.60 -3.44
C CYS A 29 -0.35 5.87 -2.66
N CYS A 30 -0.50 5.87 -1.33
CA CYS A 30 -0.08 6.98 -0.49
C CYS A 30 1.45 7.07 -0.38
N ASP A 31 1.97 8.25 -0.04
CA ASP A 31 3.40 8.42 0.23
C ASP A 31 3.81 7.63 1.48
N TYR A 32 3.02 7.76 2.55
CA TYR A 32 3.27 7.11 3.83
C TYR A 32 2.12 6.23 4.29
N ARG A 33 2.45 5.18 5.02
CA ARG A 33 1.56 4.16 5.59
C ARG A 33 1.80 4.08 7.08
N ILE A 34 0.80 4.52 7.84
CA ILE A 34 0.85 4.59 9.30
C ILE A 34 -0.19 3.63 9.86
N VAL A 35 0.21 2.86 10.86
CA VAL A 35 -0.69 1.88 11.48
C VAL A 35 -0.71 2.04 12.98
N HIS A 36 -1.92 1.96 13.53
CA HIS A 36 -2.10 1.66 14.95
C HIS A 36 -1.62 0.23 15.26
N LYS A 37 -0.61 0.11 16.12
CA LYS A 37 -0.02 -1.16 16.51
C LYS A 37 -1.05 -2.00 17.24
N ASP A 38 -1.45 -3.07 16.57
CA ASP A 38 -2.27 -4.16 17.12
C ASP A 38 -1.58 -5.49 16.81
N ASN A 39 -1.58 -6.40 17.79
CA ASN A 39 -0.88 -7.68 17.71
C ASN A 39 -1.54 -8.67 16.74
N LYS A 40 -2.78 -8.41 16.32
CA LYS A 40 -3.52 -9.31 15.43
C LYS A 40 -3.44 -8.91 13.96
N SER A 41 -2.98 -7.70 13.67
CA SER A 41 -3.10 -7.11 12.33
C SER A 41 -2.07 -7.63 11.34
N LEU A 42 -2.54 -7.93 10.12
CA LEU A 42 -1.75 -8.49 9.02
C LEU A 42 -1.77 -7.57 7.79
N TYR A 43 -0.64 -7.56 7.08
CA TYR A 43 -0.39 -6.77 5.88
C TYR A 43 0.12 -7.67 4.76
N PHE A 44 -0.71 -7.97 3.77
CA PHE A 44 -0.33 -8.81 2.62
C PHE A 44 -1.36 -8.73 1.48
N VAL A 45 -0.93 -9.12 0.28
CA VAL A 45 -1.84 -9.30 -0.86
C VAL A 45 -1.91 -10.80 -1.21
N PRO A 46 -3.07 -11.45 -1.10
CA PRO A 46 -3.20 -12.91 -1.18
C PRO A 46 -3.33 -13.46 -2.62
N ALA A 47 -2.94 -12.71 -3.66
CA ALA A 47 -3.30 -13.06 -5.04
C ALA A 47 -2.85 -14.49 -5.41
N VAL A 48 -1.57 -14.80 -5.23
CA VAL A 48 -1.02 -16.14 -5.57
C VAL A 48 -1.63 -17.23 -4.71
N SER A 49 -1.81 -17.00 -3.40
CA SER A 49 -2.45 -17.99 -2.52
C SER A 49 -3.91 -18.30 -2.88
N LEU A 50 -4.57 -17.40 -3.63
CA LEU A 50 -5.94 -17.56 -4.13
C LEU A 50 -5.97 -18.04 -5.60
N GLY A 51 -4.83 -18.37 -6.20
CA GLY A 51 -4.75 -18.75 -7.62
C GLY A 51 -4.99 -17.58 -8.58
N LEU A 52 -4.83 -16.35 -8.11
CA LEU A 52 -4.96 -15.11 -8.87
C LEU A 52 -3.57 -14.61 -9.30
N HIS A 53 -3.55 -13.74 -10.30
CA HIS A 53 -2.34 -13.05 -10.74
C HIS A 53 -2.47 -11.55 -10.50
N TYR A 54 -1.32 -10.86 -10.46
CA TYR A 54 -1.28 -9.39 -10.38
C TYR A 54 -1.26 -8.80 -11.78
N THR A 55 -1.91 -7.64 -11.95
CA THR A 55 -1.69 -6.84 -13.15
C THR A 55 -0.28 -6.24 -13.12
N PRO A 56 0.33 -5.91 -14.28
CA PRO A 56 1.62 -5.22 -14.35
C PRO A 56 1.63 -3.93 -13.56
N GLY A 57 0.52 -3.17 -13.55
CA GLY A 57 0.39 -1.95 -12.75
C GLY A 57 0.48 -2.20 -11.24
N MET A 58 -0.13 -3.28 -10.74
CA MET A 58 -0.01 -3.67 -9.32
C MET A 58 1.41 -4.14 -8.97
N ILE A 59 2.07 -4.86 -9.87
CA ILE A 59 3.45 -5.32 -9.70
C ILE A 59 4.39 -4.11 -9.58
N GLU A 60 4.30 -3.16 -10.52
CA GLU A 60 5.13 -1.96 -10.48
C GLU A 60 4.82 -1.07 -9.29
N LEU A 61 3.55 -0.98 -8.88
CA LEU A 61 3.18 -0.27 -7.65
C LEU A 61 3.92 -0.85 -6.43
N ILE A 62 3.87 -2.17 -6.22
CA ILE A 62 4.54 -2.82 -5.09
C ILE A 62 6.06 -2.61 -5.19
N LYS A 63 6.66 -2.85 -6.36
CA LYS A 63 8.11 -2.65 -6.57
C LYS A 63 8.57 -1.22 -6.32
N SER A 64 7.70 -0.23 -6.56
CA SER A 64 8.03 1.19 -6.33
C SER A 64 8.03 1.60 -4.85
N LYS A 65 7.53 0.74 -3.95
CA LYS A 65 7.32 1.08 -2.54
C LYS A 65 8.18 0.29 -1.56
N VAL A 66 8.67 -0.89 -1.95
CA VAL A 66 9.44 -1.77 -1.07
C VAL A 66 10.71 -2.29 -1.76
N ALA A 67 11.68 -2.76 -0.97
CA ALA A 67 12.89 -3.38 -1.49
C ALA A 67 12.57 -4.65 -2.32
N CYS A 68 13.46 -5.00 -3.26
CA CYS A 68 13.25 -6.12 -4.19
C CYS A 68 12.93 -7.46 -3.48
N ASN A 69 13.59 -7.74 -2.35
CA ASN A 69 13.33 -8.97 -1.59
C ASN A 69 11.92 -8.98 -0.99
N THR A 70 11.49 -7.87 -0.37
CA THR A 70 10.12 -7.70 0.11
C THR A 70 9.11 -7.82 -1.03
N ALA A 71 9.38 -7.18 -2.17
CA ALA A 71 8.50 -7.24 -3.34
C ALA A 71 8.33 -8.68 -3.83
N ARG A 72 9.43 -9.43 -3.98
CA ARG A 72 9.39 -10.87 -4.31
C ARG A 72 8.53 -11.64 -3.31
N ASP A 73 8.75 -11.44 -2.02
CA ASP A 73 8.06 -12.20 -0.99
C ASP A 73 6.55 -11.89 -0.97
N MET A 74 6.17 -10.63 -1.18
CA MET A 74 4.77 -10.22 -1.34
C MET A 74 4.13 -10.78 -2.62
N LEU A 75 4.80 -10.61 -3.77
CA LEU A 75 4.24 -10.92 -5.09
C LEU A 75 4.23 -12.43 -5.36
N CYS A 76 5.31 -13.14 -5.05
CA CYS A 76 5.46 -14.55 -5.42
C CYS A 76 4.95 -15.50 -4.35
N TYR A 77 5.03 -15.13 -3.06
CA TYR A 77 4.73 -16.05 -1.96
C TYR A 77 3.54 -15.63 -1.10
N SER A 78 2.90 -14.49 -1.39
CA SER A 78 1.79 -13.94 -0.59
C SER A 78 2.14 -13.86 0.90
N THR A 79 3.41 -13.57 1.22
CA THR A 79 3.91 -13.58 2.60
C THR A 79 3.08 -12.67 3.50
N ARG A 80 2.71 -13.18 4.68
CA ARG A 80 1.95 -12.47 5.70
C ARG A 80 2.90 -11.78 6.67
N TYR A 81 2.71 -10.48 6.85
CA TYR A 81 3.50 -9.69 7.79
C TYR A 81 2.60 -9.19 8.92
N ASN A 82 3.03 -9.40 10.17
CA ASN A 82 2.49 -8.63 11.29
C ASN A 82 2.99 -7.18 11.23
N ALA A 83 2.45 -6.30 12.07
CA ALA A 83 2.79 -4.87 12.06
C ALA A 83 4.31 -4.60 12.17
N GLN A 84 5.03 -5.31 13.05
CA GLN A 84 6.46 -5.12 13.24
C GLN A 84 7.28 -5.60 12.04
N GLN A 85 6.93 -6.77 11.49
CA GLN A 85 7.56 -7.32 10.30
C GLN A 85 7.31 -6.43 9.08
N ALA A 86 6.10 -5.89 8.95
CA ALA A 86 5.72 -5.01 7.85
C ALA A 86 6.48 -3.67 7.91
N LEU A 87 6.71 -3.12 9.11
CA LEU A 87 7.59 -1.96 9.31
C LEU A 87 9.03 -2.28 8.88
N GLN A 88 9.59 -3.40 9.36
CA GLN A 88 10.97 -3.81 9.01
C GLN A 88 11.15 -4.08 7.50
N ALA A 89 10.12 -4.61 6.85
CA ALA A 89 10.13 -4.90 5.43
C ALA A 89 9.91 -3.66 4.54
N GLY A 90 9.62 -2.49 5.13
CA GLY A 90 9.31 -1.24 4.41
C GLY A 90 7.88 -1.16 3.85
N ILE A 91 7.01 -2.11 4.20
CA ILE A 91 5.60 -2.12 3.79
C ILE A 91 4.85 -1.00 4.53
N LEU A 92 5.20 -0.76 5.80
CA LEU A 92 4.70 0.34 6.61
C LEU A 92 5.85 1.32 6.89
N ASP A 93 5.53 2.60 7.06
CA ASP A 93 6.52 3.63 7.38
C ASP A 93 6.55 3.92 8.88
N TYR A 94 5.39 3.87 9.56
CA TYR A 94 5.29 4.18 10.99
C TYR A 94 4.30 3.27 11.72
N LEU A 95 4.62 2.97 12.97
CA LEU A 95 3.74 2.30 13.93
C LEU A 95 3.46 3.24 15.11
N ILE A 96 2.19 3.39 15.45
CA ILE A 96 1.74 4.17 16.61
C ILE A 96 1.23 3.18 17.65
N SER A 97 1.72 3.24 18.89
CA SER A 97 1.18 2.44 20.01
C SER A 97 0.15 3.22 20.80
N ASN A 98 -0.77 2.52 21.48
CA ASN A 98 -1.65 3.10 22.49
C ASN A 98 -0.80 3.61 23.67
N THR A 99 -0.35 4.86 23.60
CA THR A 99 -0.02 5.66 24.78
C THR A 99 -1.23 6.52 25.12
N GLU A 100 -1.52 6.74 26.40
CA GLU A 100 -2.66 7.55 26.88
C GLU A 100 -2.75 8.94 26.21
N ALA A 101 -1.62 9.50 25.75
CA ALA A 101 -1.55 10.77 25.03
C ALA A 101 -2.18 10.78 23.62
N HIS A 102 -2.45 9.61 23.03
CA HIS A 102 -2.91 9.49 21.65
C HIS A 102 -4.14 8.57 21.55
N HIS A 103 -5.25 8.96 22.20
CA HIS A 103 -6.55 8.31 22.03
C HIS A 103 -7.04 8.26 20.58
N GLN A 104 -6.37 8.97 19.66
CA GLN A 104 -6.66 8.97 18.23
C GLN A 104 -5.35 8.86 17.42
N PRO A 105 -5.05 7.67 16.86
CA PRO A 105 -3.93 7.45 15.93
C PRO A 105 -3.91 8.40 14.73
N LEU A 106 -5.06 8.96 14.35
CA LEU A 106 -5.15 10.01 13.33
C LEU A 106 -4.47 11.30 13.79
N VAL A 107 -4.64 11.73 15.04
CA VAL A 107 -3.99 12.93 15.59
C VAL A 107 -2.48 12.71 15.70
N ALA A 108 -2.07 11.54 16.18
CA ALA A 108 -0.65 11.18 16.22
C ALA A 108 -0.03 11.12 14.81
N ALA A 109 -0.76 10.57 13.83
CA ALA A 109 -0.36 10.63 12.42
C ALA A 109 -0.22 12.09 11.96
N ILE A 110 -1.22 12.94 12.18
CA ILE A 110 -1.17 14.37 11.79
C ILE A 110 0.04 15.08 12.42
N ASN A 111 0.32 14.88 13.70
CA ASN A 111 1.48 15.50 14.35
C ASN A 111 2.78 15.00 13.74
N LEU A 112 2.91 13.69 13.51
CA LEU A 112 4.08 13.10 12.86
C LEU A 112 4.31 13.72 11.48
N ILE A 113 3.24 13.96 10.72
CA ILE A 113 3.31 14.61 9.40
C ILE A 113 3.77 16.05 9.51
N THR A 114 3.11 16.80 10.39
CA THR A 114 3.29 18.25 10.50
C THR A 114 4.67 18.58 11.06
N GLU A 115 5.20 17.74 11.94
CA GLU A 115 6.49 17.94 12.61
C GLU A 115 7.66 17.33 11.85
N ASN A 116 7.49 16.20 11.15
CA ASN A 116 8.61 15.42 10.61
C ASN A 116 8.60 15.23 9.08
N ILE A 117 7.44 15.33 8.43
CA ILE A 117 7.32 15.03 6.98
C ILE A 117 7.22 16.33 6.17
N ILE A 118 6.37 17.26 6.60
CA ILE A 118 6.18 18.58 5.96
C ILE A 118 6.87 19.65 6.79
N VAL A 119 8.14 19.43 7.11
CA VAL A 119 8.95 20.39 7.89
C VAL A 119 9.39 21.58 7.02
N ARG A 120 9.30 21.43 5.68
CA ARG A 120 9.77 22.42 4.71
C ARG A 120 8.64 22.82 3.77
N PRO A 121 8.55 24.11 3.39
CA PRO A 121 7.61 24.54 2.37
C PRO A 121 7.91 23.80 1.06
N PHE A 122 6.85 23.36 0.38
CA PHE A 122 6.95 22.71 -0.92
C PHE A 122 6.02 23.39 -1.92
N ASN A 123 6.43 23.38 -3.18
CA ASN A 123 5.59 23.85 -4.28
C ASN A 123 4.75 22.67 -4.82
N LYS A 124 3.41 22.82 -4.77
CA LYS A 124 2.46 21.77 -5.17
C LYS A 124 2.66 21.30 -6.61
N GLU A 125 2.88 22.24 -7.54
CA GLU A 125 3.08 21.91 -8.95
C GLU A 125 4.35 21.07 -9.16
N SER A 126 5.45 21.48 -8.51
CA SER A 126 6.73 20.78 -8.56
C SER A 126 6.62 19.38 -7.97
N LEU A 127 5.98 19.23 -6.80
CA LEU A 127 5.74 17.93 -6.19
C LEU A 127 4.93 17.01 -7.11
N GLY A 128 3.85 17.53 -7.71
CA GLY A 128 3.04 16.77 -8.67
C GLY A 128 3.83 16.33 -9.91
N LYS A 129 4.69 17.19 -10.46
CA LYS A 129 5.58 16.83 -11.58
C LYS A 129 6.59 15.76 -11.19
N VAL A 130 7.23 15.89 -10.03
CA VAL A 130 8.18 14.89 -9.51
C VAL A 130 7.50 13.54 -9.30
N LYS A 131 6.33 13.50 -8.63
CA LYS A 131 5.58 12.25 -8.42
C LYS A 131 5.18 11.59 -9.75
N ARG A 132 4.71 12.37 -10.72
CA ARG A 132 4.40 11.86 -12.06
C ARG A 132 5.62 11.24 -12.75
N GLY A 133 6.79 11.89 -12.64
CA GLY A 133 8.03 11.33 -13.17
C GLY A 133 8.49 10.07 -12.43
N MET A 134 8.46 10.09 -11.10
CA MET A 134 8.88 8.98 -10.24
C MET A 134 8.02 7.72 -10.43
N TYR A 135 6.73 7.92 -10.67
CA TYR A 135 5.76 6.83 -10.84
C TYR A 135 5.29 6.65 -12.28
N ASP A 136 6.02 7.17 -13.27
CA ASP A 136 5.63 7.12 -14.69
C ASP A 136 5.31 5.69 -15.16
N THR A 137 6.18 4.72 -14.85
CA THR A 137 5.97 3.30 -15.17
C THR A 137 4.72 2.73 -14.50
N VAL A 138 4.49 3.09 -13.22
CA VAL A 138 3.31 2.66 -12.47
C VAL A 138 2.04 3.23 -13.11
N ILE A 139 2.04 4.52 -13.46
CA ILE A 139 0.90 5.21 -14.07
C ILE A 139 0.54 4.60 -15.42
N LYS A 140 1.54 4.42 -16.29
CA LYS A 140 1.34 3.79 -17.61
C LYS A 140 0.72 2.40 -17.47
N ASN A 141 1.24 1.58 -16.57
CA ASN A 141 0.76 0.21 -16.40
C ASN A 141 -0.55 0.09 -15.59
N LEU A 142 -0.93 1.12 -14.82
CA LEU A 142 -2.23 1.18 -14.15
C LEU A 142 -3.37 1.66 -15.07
N ILE A 143 -3.05 2.49 -16.07
CA ILE A 143 -4.04 3.04 -17.02
C ILE A 143 -4.25 2.11 -18.21
N HIS A 144 -3.22 1.41 -18.68
CA HIS A 144 -3.26 0.56 -19.86
C HIS A 144 -3.62 -0.90 -19.56
N HIS A 145 -4.64 -1.14 -18.73
CA HIS A 145 -5.17 -2.49 -18.56
C HIS A 145 -6.64 -2.55 -18.95
N ASP A 146 -6.83 -3.04 -20.19
CA ASP A 146 -8.07 -3.43 -20.82
C ASP A 146 -8.67 -4.67 -20.13
N ASP A 147 -9.98 -4.82 -20.32
CA ASP A 147 -10.95 -5.62 -19.57
C ASP A 147 -10.74 -7.16 -19.55
N ASP A 148 -9.66 -7.71 -20.11
CA ASP A 148 -9.41 -9.16 -20.20
C ASP A 148 -8.74 -9.76 -18.93
N ASP A 149 -8.09 -8.93 -18.10
CA ASP A 149 -7.27 -9.34 -16.94
C ASP A 149 -7.89 -8.94 -15.59
N ALA A 150 -9.19 -9.17 -15.38
CA ALA A 150 -9.86 -8.93 -14.11
C ALA A 150 -9.36 -9.87 -12.98
N MET A 151 -8.08 -9.83 -12.59
CA MET A 151 -7.37 -10.63 -11.56
C MET A 151 -7.66 -12.14 -11.57
N GLY A 152 -8.33 -12.69 -12.59
CA GLY A 152 -8.97 -14.01 -12.52
C GLY A 152 -10.16 -14.10 -11.55
N ILE A 153 -10.72 -12.98 -11.06
CA ILE A 153 -11.84 -12.93 -10.10
C ILE A 153 -13.06 -13.68 -10.64
N ASN A 154 -13.39 -13.48 -11.93
CA ASN A 154 -14.51 -14.20 -12.55
C ASN A 154 -14.30 -15.72 -12.51
N ARG A 155 -13.06 -16.18 -12.71
CA ARG A 155 -12.70 -17.60 -12.61
C ARG A 155 -12.82 -18.11 -11.16
N LEU A 156 -12.39 -17.33 -10.17
CA LEU A 156 -12.53 -17.67 -8.75
C LEU A 156 -14.00 -17.79 -8.33
N LEU A 157 -14.85 -16.85 -8.75
CA LEU A 157 -16.29 -16.86 -8.44
C LEU A 157 -17.02 -18.02 -9.13
N SER A 158 -16.55 -18.44 -10.31
CA SER A 158 -17.09 -19.61 -11.04
C SER A 158 -16.60 -20.96 -10.54
N SER A 159 -15.55 -21.01 -9.72
CA SER A 159 -14.98 -22.27 -9.22
C SER A 159 -15.85 -22.82 -8.06
N PRO A 160 -16.17 -24.13 -8.05
CA PRO A 160 -16.89 -24.71 -6.92
C PRO A 160 -16.02 -24.54 -5.67
N ARG A 161 -16.55 -23.87 -4.64
CA ARG A 161 -15.87 -23.72 -3.35
C ARG A 161 -15.57 -25.11 -2.81
N SER A 162 -14.34 -25.58 -2.98
CA SER A 162 -13.89 -26.82 -2.37
C SER A 162 -13.91 -26.60 -0.86
N SER A 163 -14.84 -27.28 -0.20
CA SER A 163 -14.93 -27.38 1.25
C SER A 163 -13.62 -27.96 1.80
N LEU A 164 -12.83 -27.10 2.43
CA LEU A 164 -11.87 -27.47 3.47
C LEU A 164 -12.51 -27.18 4.82
#